data_AF-A0A813HX98-F1
#
_entry.id   AF-A0A813HX98-F1
#
_cell.length_a   1.000
_cell.length_b   1.000
_cell.length_c   1.000
_cell.angle_alpha   90.00
_cell.angle_beta   90.00
_cell.angle_gamma   90.00
#
_symmetry.space_group_name_H-M   'P 1'
#
loop_
_entity.id
_entity.type
_entity.pdbx_description
1 polymer ?
#
loop_
_entity_poly.entity_id
_entity_poly.type
_entity_poly.pdbx_seq_one_letter_code
_entity_poly.pdbx_strand_id
1 'polypeptide(L)'
;MAATTMAAASVTVTKVVGTMILDVPSCKTFTETPGVKGAVAAGIASASGMTATSVVVALSCPSTTRRLASGLPARRLGETVNAGYEITIPEGSTTITAASVTSSIVSAGTLGLTAKIATAMAAANITGIVVSVFSVPAPETKTMVVSLTTKAPTTTAKPKSTESSARQVFTAPLAAIMAMAMAAFA
;
A
#
# COMPACT_ATOMS: atom_id res chain seq x y z
N MET A 1 -11.27 -11.33 -46.30
CA MET A 1 -10.73 -10.78 -45.04
C MET A 1 -11.51 -11.41 -43.90
N ALA A 2 -10.89 -12.29 -43.11
CA ALA A 2 -11.56 -12.92 -41.98
C ALA A 2 -11.49 -11.97 -40.77
N ALA A 3 -12.65 -11.54 -40.26
CA ALA A 3 -12.71 -10.78 -39.02
C ALA A 3 -12.45 -11.74 -37.85
N THR A 4 -11.27 -11.64 -37.24
CA THR A 4 -10.97 -12.38 -36.01
C THR A 4 -11.71 -11.71 -34.86
N THR A 5 -12.83 -12.30 -34.44
CA THR A 5 -13.55 -11.88 -33.24
C THR A 5 -12.69 -12.20 -32.02
N MET A 6 -12.11 -11.18 -31.37
CA MET A 6 -11.41 -11.38 -30.11
C MET A 6 -12.45 -11.72 -29.03
N ALA A 7 -12.39 -12.93 -28.49
CA ALA A 7 -13.19 -13.31 -27.34
C ALA A 7 -12.82 -12.41 -26.15
N ALA A 8 -13.80 -11.76 -25.53
CA ALA A 8 -13.58 -10.97 -24.33
C ALA A 8 -13.21 -11.93 -23.20
N ALA A 9 -11.98 -11.82 -22.68
CA ALA A 9 -11.57 -12.53 -21.48
C ALA A 9 -12.08 -11.77 -20.25
N SER A 10 -12.73 -12.48 -19.33
CA SER A 10 -13.11 -11.95 -18.02
C SER A 10 -12.30 -12.65 -16.93
N VAL A 11 -11.70 -11.88 -16.04
CA VAL A 11 -10.96 -12.38 -14.88
C VAL A 11 -11.76 -12.10 -13.62
N THR A 12 -11.88 -13.10 -12.74
CA THR A 12 -12.53 -12.93 -11.44
C THR A 12 -11.49 -12.62 -10.38
N VAL A 13 -11.63 -11.45 -9.74
CA VAL A 13 -10.72 -11.01 -8.67
C VAL A 13 -11.46 -11.01 -7.35
N THR A 14 -10.94 -11.77 -6.39
CA THR A 14 -11.46 -11.79 -5.02
C THR A 14 -10.68 -10.82 -4.15
N LYS A 15 -11.38 -9.98 -3.41
CA LYS A 15 -10.82 -8.95 -2.54
C LYS A 15 -11.36 -9.11 -1.13
N VAL A 16 -10.51 -8.89 -0.14
CA VAL A 16 -10.91 -8.81 1.27
C VAL A 16 -10.78 -7.36 1.69
N VAL A 17 -11.90 -6.74 2.04
CA VAL A 17 -11.98 -5.32 2.40
C VAL A 17 -12.32 -5.21 3.88
N GLY A 18 -11.59 -4.39 4.60
CA GLY A 18 -11.88 -4.13 5.99
C GLY A 18 -11.49 -2.72 6.42
N THR A 19 -11.83 -2.42 7.66
CA THR A 19 -11.41 -1.18 8.33
C THR A 19 -10.81 -1.53 9.67
N MET A 20 -9.96 -0.65 10.20
CA MET A 20 -9.49 -0.70 11.57
C MET A 20 -9.31 0.71 12.11
N ILE A 21 -9.47 0.85 13.42
CA ILE A 21 -9.26 2.11 14.12
C ILE A 21 -7.91 2.02 14.81
N LEU A 22 -6.99 2.92 14.46
CA LEU A 22 -5.70 3.09 15.09
C LEU A 22 -5.78 4.25 16.08
N ASP A 23 -5.17 4.13 17.24
CA ASP A 23 -4.93 5.20 18.18
C ASP A 23 -3.47 5.66 18.05
N VAL A 24 -3.29 6.96 17.78
CA VAL A 24 -2.00 7.58 17.48
C VAL A 24 -1.87 8.93 18.19
N PRO A 25 -0.64 9.40 18.50
CA PRO A 25 -0.44 10.70 19.15
C PRO A 25 -0.96 11.90 18.35
N SER A 26 -0.86 11.85 17.02
CA SER A 26 -1.39 12.88 16.12
C SER A 26 -1.66 12.30 14.74
N CYS A 27 -2.91 12.36 14.30
CA CYS A 27 -3.37 11.83 13.03
C CYS A 27 -2.73 12.53 11.83
N LYS A 28 -2.55 13.86 11.92
CA LYS A 28 -1.89 14.63 10.86
C LYS A 28 -0.46 14.15 10.64
N THR A 29 0.34 14.12 11.71
CA THR A 29 1.74 13.66 11.60
C THR A 29 1.81 12.21 11.13
N PHE A 30 0.90 11.35 11.58
CA PHE A 30 0.86 9.95 11.19
C PHE A 30 0.59 9.76 9.70
N THR A 31 -0.39 10.46 9.16
CA THR A 31 -0.81 10.31 7.76
C THR A 31 0.12 11.00 6.75
N GLU A 32 0.81 12.06 7.17
CA GLU A 32 1.79 12.79 6.36
C GLU A 32 3.19 12.15 6.39
N THR A 33 3.49 11.31 7.39
CA THR A 33 4.81 10.66 7.51
C THR A 33 5.02 9.64 6.37
N PRO A 34 6.10 9.78 5.58
CA PRO A 34 6.39 8.86 4.48
C PRO A 34 6.64 7.45 5.02
N GLY A 35 6.16 6.44 4.29
CA GLY A 35 6.33 5.04 4.68
C GLY A 35 5.30 4.50 5.66
N VAL A 36 4.55 5.35 6.40
CA VAL A 36 3.53 4.86 7.36
C VAL A 36 2.47 4.00 6.67
N LYS A 37 1.94 4.44 5.53
CA LYS A 37 0.98 3.63 4.75
C LYS A 37 1.55 2.27 4.35
N GLY A 38 2.82 2.25 3.93
CA GLY A 38 3.52 1.01 3.56
C GLY A 38 3.77 0.10 4.76
N ALA A 39 4.12 0.65 5.92
CA ALA A 39 4.31 -0.09 7.15
C ALA A 39 3.00 -0.69 7.68
N VAL A 40 1.90 0.06 7.64
CA VAL A 40 0.57 -0.46 7.99
C VAL A 40 0.17 -1.57 7.03
N ALA A 41 0.37 -1.38 5.71
CA ALA A 41 0.11 -2.42 4.71
C ALA A 41 0.95 -3.68 4.95
N ALA A 42 2.25 -3.54 5.26
CA ALA A 42 3.14 -4.66 5.55
C ALA A 42 2.77 -5.39 6.85
N GLY A 43 2.30 -4.66 7.88
CA GLY A 43 1.77 -5.26 9.11
C GLY A 43 0.53 -6.11 8.85
N ILE A 44 -0.42 -5.60 8.05
CA ILE A 44 -1.64 -6.32 7.64
C ILE A 44 -1.29 -7.53 6.78
N ALA A 45 -0.38 -7.36 5.82
CA ALA A 45 0.10 -8.42 4.95
C ALA A 45 0.73 -9.56 5.77
N SER A 46 1.57 -9.21 6.75
CA SER A 46 2.19 -10.17 7.67
C SER A 46 1.19 -10.91 8.55
N ALA A 47 0.09 -10.26 8.93
CA ALA A 47 -0.99 -10.89 9.71
C ALA A 47 -1.89 -11.80 8.85
N SER A 48 -2.04 -11.49 7.55
CA SER A 48 -2.88 -12.24 6.62
C SER A 48 -2.13 -13.33 5.84
N GLY A 49 -0.80 -13.39 5.95
CA GLY A 49 0.03 -14.29 5.14
C GLY A 49 0.17 -13.85 3.67
N MET A 50 -0.13 -12.58 3.38
CA MET A 50 -0.05 -11.99 2.04
C MET A 50 1.23 -11.17 1.88
N THR A 51 1.56 -10.83 0.64
CA THR A 51 2.63 -9.86 0.33
C THR A 51 2.13 -8.43 0.46
N ALA A 52 2.98 -7.51 0.90
CA ALA A 52 2.62 -6.10 1.09
C ALA A 52 2.12 -5.42 -0.21
N THR A 53 2.58 -5.87 -1.38
CA THR A 53 2.14 -5.39 -2.70
C THR A 53 0.67 -5.70 -3.02
N SER A 54 0.09 -6.69 -2.34
CA SER A 54 -1.31 -7.10 -2.53
C SER A 54 -2.27 -6.36 -1.60
N VAL A 55 -1.74 -5.52 -0.70
CA VAL A 55 -2.52 -4.80 0.30
C VAL A 55 -2.49 -3.30 -0.01
N VAL A 56 -3.65 -2.73 -0.26
CA VAL A 56 -3.83 -1.29 -0.43
C VAL A 56 -4.44 -0.73 0.85
N VAL A 57 -3.84 0.32 1.41
CA VAL A 57 -4.31 0.95 2.65
C VAL A 57 -4.65 2.41 2.40
N ALA A 58 -5.85 2.80 2.83
CA ALA A 58 -6.35 4.16 2.87
C ALA A 58 -6.45 4.62 4.33
N LEU A 59 -5.62 5.59 4.70
CA LEU A 59 -5.69 6.23 6.02
C LEU A 59 -6.54 7.50 5.92
N SER A 60 -7.49 7.65 6.83
CA SER A 60 -8.28 8.88 6.98
C SER A 60 -8.33 9.31 8.44
N CYS A 61 -8.20 10.61 8.67
CA CYS A 61 -8.41 11.20 9.98
C CYS A 61 -9.91 11.47 10.14
N PRO A 62 -10.64 10.76 11.01
CA PRO A 62 -11.96 11.24 11.41
C PRO A 62 -11.77 12.64 11.98
N SER A 63 -12.35 13.64 11.31
CA SER A 63 -12.33 15.02 11.79
C SER A 63 -13.23 15.09 13.02
N THR A 64 -12.70 14.78 14.21
CA THR A 64 -13.44 14.93 15.47
C THR A 64 -13.46 16.41 15.85
N THR A 65 -14.06 17.24 15.01
CA THR A 65 -14.45 18.60 15.33
C THR A 65 -15.66 18.57 16.26
N ARG A 66 -15.43 18.27 17.53
CA ARG A 66 -16.23 18.83 18.62
C ARG A 66 -15.38 18.89 19.89
N ARG A 67 -14.45 19.85 19.91
CA ARG A 67 -13.86 20.34 21.15
C ARG A 67 -15.01 20.77 22.06
N LEU A 68 -15.27 20.02 23.12
CA LEU A 68 -16.01 20.55 24.26
C LEU A 68 -15.13 21.65 24.86
N ALA A 69 -15.52 22.89 24.64
CA ALA A 69 -14.87 24.07 25.21
C ALA A 69 -15.14 24.09 26.71
N SER A 70 -14.22 23.57 27.53
CA SER A 70 -14.29 23.77 28.98
C SER A 70 -12.92 23.56 29.64
N GLY A 71 -12.08 24.60 29.60
CA GLY A 71 -11.26 25.12 30.71
C GLY A 71 -10.34 24.22 31.56
N LEU A 72 -10.26 22.91 31.32
CA LEU A 72 -9.40 21.98 32.05
C LEU A 72 -8.19 21.61 31.19
N PRO A 73 -7.02 21.32 31.79
CA PRO A 73 -5.89 20.75 31.07
C PRO A 73 -6.30 19.36 30.59
N ALA A 74 -6.86 19.30 29.38
CA ALA A 74 -7.32 18.07 28.77
C ALA A 74 -6.09 17.17 28.58
N ARG A 75 -6.04 16.10 29.38
CA ARG A 75 -5.20 14.92 29.12
C ARG A 75 -5.39 14.60 27.64
N ARG A 76 -4.34 14.75 26.82
CA ARG A 76 -4.41 14.46 25.38
C ARG A 76 -4.79 12.99 25.23
N LEU A 77 -6.08 12.71 25.08
CA LEU A 77 -6.57 11.44 24.58
C LEU A 77 -6.01 11.34 23.16
N GLY A 78 -5.38 10.21 22.83
CA GLY A 78 -4.82 10.00 21.50
C GLY A 78 -5.85 10.28 20.40
N GLU A 79 -5.36 10.67 19.23
CA GLU A 79 -6.20 10.86 18.06
C GLU A 79 -6.39 9.52 17.37
N THR A 80 -7.61 9.29 16.86
CA THR A 80 -7.87 8.07 16.10
C THR A 80 -7.63 8.28 14.61
N VAL A 81 -7.14 7.24 13.93
CA VAL A 81 -7.01 7.16 12.47
C VAL A 81 -7.86 5.99 12.01
N ASN A 82 -8.71 6.18 11.00
CA ASN A 82 -9.40 5.09 10.34
C ASN A 82 -8.55 4.57 9.18
N ALA A 83 -8.09 3.33 9.29
CA ALA A 83 -7.32 2.64 8.28
C ALA A 83 -8.21 1.64 7.55
N GLY A 84 -8.73 2.05 6.39
CA GLY A 84 -9.37 1.15 5.44
C GLY A 84 -8.30 0.36 4.69
N TYR A 85 -8.53 -0.93 4.48
CA TYR A 85 -7.61 -1.77 3.73
C TYR A 85 -8.35 -2.68 2.75
N GLU A 86 -7.66 -3.00 1.66
CA GLU A 86 -8.13 -3.91 0.62
C GLU A 86 -6.99 -4.86 0.26
N ILE A 87 -7.25 -6.16 0.40
CA ILE A 87 -6.31 -7.23 0.09
C ILE A 87 -6.79 -7.93 -1.17
N THR A 88 -5.98 -7.89 -2.23
CA THR A 88 -6.28 -8.57 -3.49
C THR A 88 -5.69 -9.97 -3.48
N ILE A 89 -6.54 -10.99 -3.63
CA ILE A 89 -6.11 -12.38 -3.74
C ILE A 89 -5.84 -12.69 -5.21
N PRO A 90 -4.64 -13.18 -5.57
CA PRO A 90 -4.33 -13.53 -6.95
C PRO A 90 -5.24 -14.65 -7.46
N GLU A 91 -5.66 -14.55 -8.71
CA GLU A 91 -6.50 -15.57 -9.36
C GLU A 91 -5.76 -16.91 -9.40
N GLY A 92 -6.49 -18.02 -9.19
CA GLY A 92 -5.92 -19.36 -9.20
C GLY A 92 -5.12 -19.74 -7.95
N SER A 93 -5.03 -18.87 -6.94
CA SER A 93 -4.43 -19.21 -5.64
C SER A 93 -5.25 -20.30 -4.94
N THR A 94 -4.67 -21.48 -4.78
CA THR A 94 -5.26 -22.58 -4.00
C THR A 94 -4.82 -22.58 -2.54
N THR A 95 -3.71 -21.91 -2.22
CA THR A 95 -3.13 -21.86 -0.88
C THR A 95 -3.74 -20.76 -0.02
N ILE A 96 -4.06 -19.61 -0.62
CA ILE A 96 -4.65 -18.47 0.07
C ILE A 96 -6.08 -18.26 -0.41
N THR A 97 -7.03 -18.37 0.51
CA THR A 97 -8.46 -18.13 0.27
C THR A 97 -8.92 -16.88 1.02
N ALA A 98 -10.04 -16.29 0.59
CA ALA A 98 -10.62 -15.15 1.32
C ALA A 98 -10.95 -15.51 2.76
N ALA A 99 -11.53 -16.69 3.00
CA ALA A 99 -11.84 -17.19 4.33
C ALA A 99 -10.58 -17.30 5.22
N SER A 100 -9.49 -17.88 4.70
CA SER A 100 -8.24 -17.99 5.47
C SER A 100 -7.63 -16.63 5.80
N VAL A 101 -7.72 -15.65 4.90
CA VAL A 101 -7.25 -14.27 5.14
C VAL A 101 -8.10 -13.61 6.24
N THR A 102 -9.43 -13.67 6.12
CA THR A 102 -10.37 -13.11 7.11
C THR A 102 -10.14 -13.72 8.49
N SER A 103 -10.04 -15.06 8.58
CA SER A 103 -9.76 -15.76 9.82
C SER A 103 -8.41 -15.39 10.42
N SER A 104 -7.38 -15.20 9.59
CA SER A 104 -6.04 -14.82 10.07
C SER A 104 -6.03 -13.40 10.66
N ILE A 105 -6.72 -12.45 10.03
CA ILE A 105 -6.86 -11.07 10.52
C ILE A 105 -7.64 -11.04 11.85
N VAL A 106 -8.77 -11.73 11.90
CA VAL A 106 -9.61 -11.81 13.11
C VAL A 106 -8.84 -12.50 14.24
N SER A 107 -8.12 -13.58 13.95
CA SER A 107 -7.32 -14.31 14.94
C SER A 107 -6.11 -13.52 15.44
N ALA A 108 -5.50 -12.67 14.62
CA ALA A 108 -4.42 -11.78 15.07
C ALA A 108 -4.94 -10.79 16.12
N GLY A 109 -6.19 -10.33 15.97
CA GLY A 109 -6.82 -9.37 16.87
C GLY A 109 -6.08 -8.03 16.94
N THR A 110 -6.50 -7.18 17.86
CA THR A 110 -5.93 -5.83 18.03
C THR A 110 -4.46 -5.88 18.46
N LEU A 111 -4.11 -6.72 19.44
CA LEU A 111 -2.74 -6.83 19.96
C LEU A 111 -1.77 -7.41 18.93
N GLY A 112 -2.16 -8.48 18.22
CA GLY A 112 -1.32 -9.07 17.19
C GLY A 112 -1.08 -8.12 16.02
N LEU A 113 -2.13 -7.44 15.55
CA LEU A 113 -2.00 -6.43 14.50
C LEU A 113 -1.14 -5.24 14.96
N THR A 114 -1.30 -4.78 16.20
CA THR A 114 -0.45 -3.72 16.78
C THR A 114 1.03 -4.11 16.73
N ALA A 115 1.36 -5.31 17.20
CA ALA A 115 2.75 -5.79 17.20
C ALA A 115 3.31 -5.91 15.77
N LYS A 116 2.52 -6.40 14.81
CA LYS A 116 2.94 -6.54 13.41
C LYS A 116 3.15 -5.17 12.73
N ILE A 117 2.27 -4.21 12.98
CA ILE A 117 2.40 -2.84 12.46
C ILE A 117 3.63 -2.15 13.10
N ALA A 118 3.81 -2.25 14.41
CA ALA A 118 4.97 -1.68 15.10
C ALA A 118 6.29 -2.27 14.57
N THR A 119 6.34 -3.58 14.33
CA THR A 119 7.50 -4.25 13.73
C THR A 119 7.78 -3.74 12.31
N ALA A 120 6.72 -3.58 11.50
CA ALA A 120 6.85 -3.05 10.14
C ALA A 120 7.28 -1.57 10.12
N MET A 121 6.81 -0.76 11.08
CA MET A 121 7.24 0.64 11.24
C MET A 121 8.71 0.74 11.63
N ALA A 122 9.16 -0.11 12.56
CA ALA A 122 10.57 -0.18 12.94
C ALA A 122 11.45 -0.60 11.75
N ALA A 123 11.02 -1.60 10.96
CA ALA A 123 11.74 -2.02 9.75
C ALA A 123 11.81 -0.92 8.67
N ALA A 124 10.85 0.00 8.65
CA ALA A 124 10.84 1.18 7.78
C ALA A 124 11.60 2.38 8.37
N ASN A 125 12.28 2.23 9.51
CA ASN A 125 12.96 3.31 10.26
C ASN A 125 12.02 4.45 10.70
N ILE A 126 10.74 4.15 10.93
CA ILE A 126 9.75 5.12 11.42
C ILE A 126 9.76 5.08 12.95
N THR A 127 10.50 6.00 13.57
CA THR A 127 10.67 6.08 15.03
C THR A 127 9.84 7.20 15.65
N GLY A 128 9.52 7.09 16.94
CA GLY A 128 8.84 8.15 17.71
C GLY A 128 7.32 8.21 17.53
N ILE A 129 6.75 7.33 16.70
CA ILE A 129 5.31 7.17 16.53
C ILE A 129 4.89 5.86 17.19
N VAL A 130 4.12 5.97 18.27
CA VAL A 130 3.46 4.82 18.90
C VAL A 130 2.10 4.63 18.23
N VAL A 131 1.82 3.43 17.76
CA VAL A 131 0.52 3.06 17.19
C VAL A 131 -0.06 1.93 18.01
N SER A 132 -1.33 2.03 18.36
CA SER A 132 -2.10 0.92 18.90
C SER A 132 -3.35 0.70 18.04
N VAL A 133 -3.73 -0.56 17.83
CA VAL A 133 -4.98 -0.88 17.13
C VAL A 133 -6.08 -0.93 18.17
N PHE A 134 -7.03 0.00 18.09
CA PHE A 134 -8.15 0.11 19.02
C PHE A 134 -9.28 -0.87 18.68
N SER A 135 -9.63 -0.99 17.41
CA SER A 135 -10.73 -1.86 16.96
C SER A 135 -10.47 -2.39 15.55
N VAL A 136 -10.85 -3.66 15.33
CA VAL A 136 -10.75 -4.35 14.05
C VAL A 136 -12.05 -5.11 13.80
N PRO A 137 -13.03 -4.48 13.12
CA PRO A 137 -14.19 -5.19 12.61
C PRO A 137 -13.78 -6.36 11.70
N ALA A 138 -14.63 -7.39 11.65
CA ALA A 138 -14.42 -8.50 10.73
C ALA A 138 -14.44 -7.99 9.28
N PRO A 139 -13.44 -8.35 8.45
CA PRO A 139 -13.42 -7.92 7.06
C PRO A 139 -14.49 -8.62 6.21
N GLU A 140 -14.89 -7.97 5.14
CA GLU A 140 -15.84 -8.46 4.15
C GLU A 140 -15.13 -8.97 2.90
N THR A 141 -15.68 -10.01 2.28
CA THR A 141 -15.19 -10.50 0.99
C THR A 141 -16.00 -9.89 -0.15
N LYS A 142 -15.31 -9.37 -1.17
CA LYS A 142 -15.91 -8.84 -2.39
C LYS A 142 -15.31 -9.51 -3.61
N THR A 143 -16.15 -10.05 -4.47
CA THR A 143 -15.75 -10.65 -5.74
C THR A 143 -16.10 -9.69 -6.87
N MET A 144 -15.13 -9.35 -7.71
CA MET A 144 -15.31 -8.46 -8.85
C MET A 144 -14.94 -9.18 -10.13
N VAL A 145 -15.80 -9.06 -11.16
CA VAL A 145 -15.48 -9.53 -12.51
C VAL A 145 -14.86 -8.38 -13.27
N VAL A 146 -13.59 -8.52 -13.66
CA VAL A 146 -12.86 -7.54 -14.45
C VAL A 146 -12.79 -8.03 -15.89
N SER A 147 -13.46 -7.32 -16.80
CA SER A 147 -13.34 -7.59 -18.23
C SER A 147 -12.01 -7.05 -18.73
N LEU A 148 -11.14 -7.94 -19.22
CA LEU A 148 -9.90 -7.56 -19.88
C LEU A 148 -10.24 -7.12 -21.31
N THR A 149 -10.37 -5.81 -21.49
CA THR A 149 -10.43 -5.26 -22.85
C THR A 149 -9.02 -5.23 -23.40
N THR A 150 -8.63 -6.28 -24.11
CA THR A 150 -7.36 -6.31 -24.85
C THR A 150 -7.43 -5.24 -25.92
N LYS A 151 -6.77 -4.10 -25.68
CA LYS A 151 -6.68 -3.03 -26.67
C LYS A 151 -5.99 -3.63 -27.90
N ALA A 152 -6.67 -3.63 -29.05
CA ALA A 152 -6.11 -4.17 -30.27
C ALA A 152 -4.71 -3.56 -30.50
N PRO A 153 -3.69 -4.36 -30.86
CA PRO A 153 -2.37 -3.83 -31.13
C PRO A 153 -2.47 -2.79 -32.23
N THR A 154 -2.20 -1.53 -31.88
CA THR A 154 -2.15 -0.45 -32.85
C THR A 154 -0.82 -0.59 -33.56
N THR A 155 -0.81 -1.18 -34.74
CA THR A 155 0.34 -1.18 -35.63
C THR A 155 0.57 0.26 -36.08
N THR A 156 1.38 1.00 -35.33
CA THR A 156 1.91 2.28 -35.81
C THR A 156 2.78 1.97 -37.01
N ALA A 157 2.24 2.19 -38.22
CA ALA A 157 3.01 2.15 -39.44
C ALA A 157 4.19 3.11 -39.28
N LYS A 158 5.41 2.56 -39.22
CA LYS A 158 6.65 3.32 -39.17
C LYS A 158 6.66 4.28 -40.37
N PRO A 159 6.66 5.61 -40.18
CA PRO A 159 6.81 6.52 -41.30
C PRO A 159 8.15 6.23 -41.97
N LYS A 160 8.12 6.08 -43.29
CA LYS A 160 9.28 5.88 -44.16
C LYS A 160 10.21 7.08 -43.96
N SER A 161 11.30 6.87 -43.24
CA SER A 161 12.36 7.85 -43.03
C SER A 161 13.02 8.15 -44.37
N THR A 162 12.84 9.38 -44.85
CA THR A 162 13.70 9.98 -45.87
C THR A 162 15.00 10.36 -45.18
N GLU A 163 16.12 9.77 -45.63
CA GLU A 163 17.47 10.12 -45.21
C GLU A 163 17.71 11.62 -45.41
N SER A 164 18.04 12.33 -44.33
CA SER A 164 18.75 13.61 -44.42
C SER A 164 19.96 13.52 -43.50
N SER A 165 21.11 13.37 -44.14
CA SER A 165 22.42 13.37 -43.51
C SER A 165 22.67 14.70 -42.80
N ALA A 166 22.72 14.66 -41.47
CA ALA A 166 23.42 15.67 -40.69
C ALA A 166 24.31 14.95 -39.67
N ARG A 167 25.58 14.85 -40.03
CA ARG A 167 26.69 14.55 -39.11
C ARG A 167 26.61 15.50 -37.91
N GLN A 168 26.47 14.96 -36.71
CA GLN A 168 27.00 15.64 -35.52
C GLN A 168 27.92 14.71 -34.74
N VAL A 169 29.04 15.31 -34.39
CA VAL A 169 30.35 14.76 -34.05
C VAL A 169 30.57 15.18 -32.60
N PHE A 170 30.87 14.20 -31.72
CA PHE A 170 31.56 14.38 -30.42
C PHE A 170 30.80 15.24 -29.38
N THR A 171 30.94 15.12 -28.06
CA THR A 171 32.03 14.73 -27.15
C THR A 171 31.41 14.23 -25.83
N ALA A 172 31.95 13.16 -25.24
CA ALA A 172 31.76 12.84 -23.83
C ALA A 172 32.64 13.74 -22.94
N PRO A 173 32.28 13.94 -21.66
CA PRO A 173 33.29 14.10 -20.63
C PRO A 173 33.17 12.99 -19.57
N LEU A 174 34.31 12.32 -19.42
CA LEU A 174 34.72 11.46 -18.32
C LEU A 174 35.17 12.37 -17.16
N ALA A 175 34.55 12.27 -15.98
CA ALA A 175 35.08 12.74 -14.70
C ALA A 175 34.27 12.05 -13.58
N ALA A 176 34.77 11.02 -12.90
CA ALA A 176 35.74 11.07 -11.80
C ALA A 176 35.34 12.07 -10.70
N ILE A 177 34.98 11.59 -9.50
CA ILE A 177 35.36 12.18 -8.19
C ILE A 177 35.00 11.19 -7.04
N MET A 178 36.09 10.73 -6.43
CA MET A 178 36.38 10.48 -5.00
C MET A 178 35.55 9.55 -4.10
N ALA A 179 36.29 8.54 -3.62
CA ALA A 179 36.19 7.91 -2.32
C ALA A 179 36.57 8.84 -1.15
N MET A 180 35.92 8.64 0.01
CA MET A 180 36.32 8.87 1.43
C MET A 180 35.03 9.14 2.22
N ALA A 181 34.77 8.64 3.43
CA ALA A 181 35.66 8.21 4.49
C ALA A 181 34.97 7.18 5.42
N MET A 182 35.79 6.30 5.98
CA MET A 182 35.57 5.61 7.25
C MET A 182 35.34 6.62 8.38
N ALA A 183 34.41 6.31 9.29
CA ALA A 183 34.54 6.69 10.69
C ALA A 183 33.87 5.60 11.55
N ALA A 184 34.71 4.94 12.35
CA ALA A 184 34.32 4.05 13.42
C ALA A 184 33.59 4.84 14.51
N PHE A 185 32.58 4.23 15.15
CA PHE A 185 32.31 4.50 16.56
C PHE A 185 31.82 3.22 17.22
N ALA A 186 32.27 3.10 18.47
CA ALA A 186 32.33 1.93 19.34
C ALA A 186 31.01 1.18 19.57
#